data_AF-A0A950BF95-F1
#
_entry.id   AF-A0A950BF95-F1
#
_cell.length_a   1.000
_cell.length_b   1.000
_cell.length_c   1.000
_cell.angle_alpha   90.00
_cell.angle_beta   90.00
_cell.angle_gamma   90.00
#
_symmetry.space_group_name_H-M   'P 1'
#
loop_
_entity.id
_entity.type
_entity.pdbx_description
1 polymer ?
#
loop_
_entity_poly.entity_id
_entity_poly.type
_entity_poly.pdbx_seq_one_letter_code
_entity_poly.pdbx_strand_id
1 'polypeptide(L)' 'NVVFVSAAWDADGRPKGSVSGSYQQMLQASEMQVLERTGLRLQQQLPLKPGTYQLRIGVVDRLSGKIGTIDIPLTVNPG' A
#
# COMPACT_ATOMS: atom_id res chain seq x y z
N ASN A 1 11.48 -0.58 10.37
CA ASN A 1 11.61 -0.83 8.91
C ASN A 1 10.26 -1.31 8.43
N VAL A 2 9.49 -0.42 7.79
CA VAL A 2 8.12 -0.72 7.35
C VAL A 2 8.10 -0.78 5.84
N VAL A 3 7.48 -1.81 5.27
CA VAL A 3 7.32 -1.99 3.82
C VAL A 3 5.85 -1.92 3.46
N PHE A 4 5.54 -1.09 2.47
CA PHE A 4 4.22 -0.92 1.89
C PHE A 4 4.22 -1.54 0.49
N VAL A 5 3.27 -2.42 0.23
CA VAL A 5 3.11 -3.10 -1.07
C VAL A 5 1.70 -2.86 -1.56
N SER A 6 1.58 -2.36 -2.78
CA SER A 6 0.30 -2.26 -3.50
C SER A 6 0.36 -3.18 -4.70
N ALA A 7 -0.62 -4.05 -4.87
CA ALA A 7 -0.70 -4.97 -6.01
C ALA A 7 -2.12 -5.06 -6.54
N ALA A 8 -2.26 -5.19 -7.86
CA ALA A 8 -3.53 -5.25 -8.55
C ALA A 8 -3.72 -6.60 -9.23
N TRP A 9 -4.92 -7.17 -9.10
CA TRP A 9 -5.35 -8.38 -9.78
C TRP A 9 -6.59 -8.10 -10.62
N ASP A 10 -6.70 -8.70 -11.80
CA ASP A 10 -7.93 -8.65 -12.61
C ASP A 10 -9.02 -9.57 -12.05
N ALA A 11 -10.19 -9.59 -12.70
CA ALA A 11 -11.32 -10.42 -12.31
C ALA A 11 -11.02 -11.94 -12.36
N ASP A 12 -10.02 -12.37 -13.14
CA ASP A 12 -9.57 -13.76 -13.21
C ASP A 12 -8.55 -14.09 -12.09
N GLY A 13 -8.26 -13.13 -11.21
CA GLY A 13 -7.24 -13.27 -10.17
C GLY A 13 -5.81 -13.23 -10.70
N ARG A 14 -5.58 -12.73 -11.92
CA ARG A 14 -4.24 -12.61 -12.51
C ARG A 14 -3.59 -11.29 -12.09
N PRO A 15 -2.32 -11.30 -11.64
CA PRO A 15 -1.64 -10.06 -11.27
C PRO A 15 -1.43 -9.17 -12.51
N LYS A 16 -1.68 -7.88 -12.36
CA LYS A 16 -1.50 -6.85 -13.41
C LYS A 16 -0.43 -5.83 -13.11
N GLY A 17 0.03 -5.78 -11.86
CA GLY A 17 1.17 -4.99 -11.46
C GLY A 17 1.28 -4.91 -9.95
N SER A 18 2.46 -4.50 -9.49
CA SER A 18 2.70 -4.20 -8.09
C SER A 18 3.75 -3.10 -7.95
N VAL A 19 3.64 -2.32 -6.89
CA VAL A 19 4.63 -1.32 -6.49
C VAL A 19 4.88 -1.46 -4.99
N SER A 20 6.13 -1.30 -4.58
CA SER A 20 6.51 -1.32 -3.17
C SER A 20 7.31 -0.08 -2.80
N GLY A 21 7.25 0.29 -1.53
CA GLY A 21 8.03 1.37 -0.94
C GLY A 21 8.40 1.01 0.48
N SER A 22 9.56 1.45 0.94
CA SER A 22 9.99 1.24 2.32
C SER A 22 10.09 2.57 3.06
N TYR A 23 9.58 2.58 4.28
CA TYR A 23 9.76 3.67 5.24
C TYR A 23 10.76 3.21 6.30
N GLN A 24 11.94 3.81 6.29
CA GLN A 24 13.09 3.37 7.09
C GLN A 24 13.36 4.25 8.32
N GLN A 25 12.56 5.28 8.55
CA GLN A 25 12.77 6.18 9.69
C GLN A 25 12.46 5.45 11.00
N MET A 26 13.42 5.45 11.92
CA MET A 26 13.15 5.14 13.31
C MET A 26 12.35 6.29 13.90
N LEU A 27 11.06 6.07 14.12
CA LEU A 27 10.17 7.05 14.73
C LEU A 27 10.43 7.09 16.24
N GLN A 28 10.75 8.27 16.74
CA GLN A 28 10.72 8.54 18.18
C GLN A 28 9.28 8.51 18.69
N ALA A 29 9.07 8.27 19.99
CA ALA A 29 7.73 8.15 20.57
C ALA A 29 6.85 9.40 20.33
N SER A 30 7.46 10.60 20.34
CA SER A 30 6.78 11.86 20.03
C SER A 30 6.32 11.93 18.57
N GLU A 31 7.15 11.48 17.62
CA GLU A 31 6.82 11.42 16.20
C GLU A 31 5.73 10.37 15.92
N MET A 32 5.72 9.27 16.67
CA MET A 32 4.68 8.24 16.59
C MET A 32 3.31 8.80 17.01
N GLN A 33 3.24 9.54 18.12
CA GLN A 33 1.99 10.20 18.55
C GLN A 33 1.47 11.22 17.54
N VAL A 34 2.36 11.94 16.85
CA VAL A 34 1.97 12.85 15.77
C VAL A 34 1.41 12.06 14.60
N LEU A 35 2.09 10.99 14.17
CA LEU A 35 1.63 10.13 13.08
C LEU A 35 0.32 9.42 13.39
N GLU A 36 0.05 9.06 14.64
CA GLU A 36 -1.24 8.50 15.05
C GLU A 36 -2.39 9.50 14.82
N ARG A 37 -2.11 10.80 14.88
CA ARG A 37 -3.12 11.86 14.66
C ARG A 37 -3.20 12.31 13.20
N THR A 38 -2.07 12.41 12.51
CA THR A 38 -2.01 12.95 11.15
C THR A 38 -2.05 11.88 10.07
N GLY A 39 -1.76 10.63 10.42
CA GLY A 39 -1.45 9.56 9.49
C GLY A 39 -0.08 9.74 8.82
N LEU A 40 0.38 8.69 8.14
CA LEU A 40 1.54 8.71 7.25
C LEU A 40 1.06 8.83 5.80
N ARG A 41 1.50 9.86 5.08
CA ARG A 41 1.21 9.99 3.65
C ARG A 41 2.33 9.36 2.83
N LEU A 42 1.98 8.35 2.04
CA LEU A 42 2.87 7.73 1.06
C LEU A 42 2.25 7.85 -0.31
N GLN A 43 3.08 8.10 -1.31
CA GLN A 43 2.67 8.12 -2.70
C GLN A 43 3.36 6.97 -3.43
N GLN A 44 2.56 6.12 -4.06
CA GLN A 44 3.02 5.05 -4.94
C GLN A 44 2.31 5.22 -6.28
N GLN A 45 3.04 4.99 -7.37
CA GLN A 45 2.47 5.04 -8.72
C GLN A 45 2.46 3.63 -9.28
N LEU A 46 1.26 3.14 -9.62
CA LEU A 46 1.06 1.84 -10.25
C LEU A 46 0.35 2.06 -11.59
N PRO A 47 1.08 2.01 -12.72
CA PRO A 47 0.45 2.15 -14.03
C PRO A 47 -0.44 0.93 -14.31
N LEU A 48 -1.70 1.19 -14.64
CA LEU A 48 -2.69 0.16 -15.00
C LEU A 48 -3.39 0.57 -16.30
N LYS A 49 -3.75 -0.43 -17.11
CA LYS A 49 -4.66 -0.21 -18.23
C LYS A 49 -6.07 0.07 -17.70
N PRO A 50 -6.97 0.66 -18.52
CA PRO A 50 -8.37 0.76 -18.16
C PRO A 50 -8.99 -0.61 -17.88
N GLY A 51 -9.82 -0.71 -16.84
CA GLY A 51 -10.45 -1.95 -16.40
C GLY A 51 -10.81 -1.97 -14.92
N THR A 52 -11.37 -3.11 -14.47
CA THR A 52 -11.71 -3.36 -13.07
C THR A 52 -10.70 -4.32 -12.45
N TYR A 53 -10.26 -3.98 -11.24
CA TYR A 53 -9.22 -4.68 -10.50
C TYR A 53 -9.59 -4.81 -9.03
N GLN A 54 -9.03 -5.81 -8.37
CA GLN A 54 -8.88 -5.82 -6.92
C GLN A 54 -7.49 -5.31 -6.57
N LEU A 55 -7.41 -4.19 -5.85
CA LEU A 55 -6.17 -3.64 -5.31
C LEU A 55 -5.99 -4.15 -3.87
N ARG A 56 -4.91 -4.90 -3.62
CA ARG A 56 -4.48 -5.23 -2.25
C ARG A 56 -3.35 -4.33 -1.83
N ILE A 57 -3.51 -3.69 -0.69
CA ILE A 57 -2.46 -2.93 -0.04
C ILE A 57 -2.05 -3.68 1.22
N GLY A 58 -0.76 -4.03 1.31
CA GLY A 58 -0.15 -4.70 2.44
C GLY A 58 0.88 -3.80 3.12
N VAL A 59 0.91 -3.84 4.45
CA VAL A 59 1.93 -3.19 5.27
C VAL A 59 2.59 -4.24 6.13
N VAL A 60 3.92 -4.28 6.11
CA VAL A 60 4.73 -5.15 6.97
C VAL A 60 5.65 -4.25 7.79
N ASP A 61 5.42 -4.18 9.09
CA ASP A 61 6.40 -3.62 10.03
C ASP A 61 7.31 -4.73 10.52
N ARG A 62 8.54 -4.77 10.00
CA ARG A 62 9.52 -5.81 10.34
C ARG A 62 10.05 -5.68 11.77
N LEU A 63 9.90 -4.51 12.42
CA LEU A 63 10.35 -4.34 13.79
C LEU A 63 9.39 -5.02 14.77
N SER A 64 8.09 -4.80 14.61
CA SER A 64 7.07 -5.42 15.46
C SER A 64 6.56 -6.78 14.95
N GLY A 65 6.89 -7.15 13.71
CA GLY A 65 6.36 -8.35 13.04
C GLY A 65 4.91 -8.22 12.59
N LYS A 66 4.28 -7.04 12.75
CA LYS A 66 2.87 -6.83 12.40
C LYS A 66 2.69 -6.75 10.89
N ILE A 67 1.63 -7.41 10.41
CA ILE A 67 1.20 -7.38 9.03
C ILE A 67 -0.26 -6.93 8.99
N GLY A 68 -0.56 -5.98 8.13
CA GLY A 68 -1.92 -5.52 7.85
C GLY A 68 -2.19 -5.53 6.36
N THR A 69 -3.42 -5.87 5.96
CA THR A 69 -3.84 -5.88 4.56
C THR A 69 -5.23 -5.29 4.42
N ILE A 70 -5.46 -4.59 3.30
CA ILE A 70 -6.78 -4.14 2.86
C ILE A 70 -6.97 -4.48 1.38
N ASP A 71 -8.17 -4.90 1.02
CA ASP A 71 -8.60 -5.14 -0.35
C ASP A 71 -9.58 -4.03 -0.77
N ILE A 72 -9.35 -3.45 -1.94
CA ILE A 72 -10.09 -2.30 -2.46
C ILE A 72 -10.53 -2.60 -3.90
N PRO A 73 -11.83 -2.58 -4.23
CA PRO A 73 -12.26 -2.63 -5.62
C PRO A 73 -11.85 -1.33 -6.33
N LEU A 74 -11.15 -1.45 -7.45
CA LEU A 74 -10.61 -0.34 -8.22
C LEU A 74 -11.13 -0.41 -9.66
N THR A 75 -11.71 0.69 -10.15
CA THR A 75 -12.02 0.86 -11.58
C THR A 75 -11.13 1.97 -12.13
N VAL A 76 -10.34 1.63 -13.16
CA VAL A 76 -9.50 2.59 -13.90
C VAL A 76 -10.23 2.91 -15.20
N ASN A 77 -10.61 4.18 -15.36
CA ASN A 77 -11.27 4.65 -16.57
C ASN A 77 -10.22 5.01 -17.66
N PRO A 78 -10.61 4.98 -18.94
CA PRO A 78 -9.80 5.59 -20.00
C PRO A 78 -9.54 7.07 -19.69
N GLY A 79 -8.31 7.52 -19.96
CA GLY A 79 -7.92 8.92 -19.90
C GLY A 79 -8.17 9.65 -21.21
#